data_AF-A0A7R8WN91-F1
#
_entry.id   AF-A0A7R8WN91-F1
#
_cell.length_a   1.000
_cell.length_b   1.000
_cell.length_c   1.000
_cell.angle_alpha   90.00
_cell.angle_beta   90.00
_cell.angle_gamma   90.00
#
_symmetry.space_group_name_H-M   'P 1'
#
loop_
_entity.id
_entity.type
_entity.pdbx_description
1 polymer ?
#
loop_
_entity_poly.entity_id
_entity_poly.type
_entity_poly.pdbx_seq_one_letter_code
_entity_poly.pdbx_strand_id
1 'polypeptide(L)'
;MSVKFLRPVAIVSQLDYKLGSSQLRFHQFRSKHFKLLQLFLLQNLQASTAMEMLHRIALAFFVVSIATFIDVKARKEEEDPGKFQRVSRIATNVETQFSTIDGRNVSDCSITGTWSIPQYGEVTVSFNCYTDCNPIYALEIPLLSLTHTCKSDTTVALQKDGKQVLIKERGLGDCCDISYEEAHIGDLGTGGYLDEKCGTPSSPPTYTSREHLTEGFLGVSGCGLWTLNVTDHAGGDTGTITALGIRFAS
;
A
#
# COMPACT_ATOMS: atom_id res chain seq x y z
N MET A 1 -8.46 37.73 -13.99
CA MET A 1 -9.66 36.89 -14.06
C MET A 1 -10.11 36.56 -12.65
N SER A 2 -11.28 37.05 -12.23
CA SER A 2 -11.77 36.91 -10.84
C SER A 2 -12.79 35.77 -10.78
N VAL A 3 -12.46 34.68 -10.08
CA VAL A 3 -13.38 33.57 -9.85
C VAL A 3 -14.21 33.86 -8.61
N LYS A 4 -15.52 34.07 -8.78
CA LYS A 4 -16.49 34.19 -7.68
C LYS A 4 -16.83 32.79 -7.17
N PHE A 5 -16.51 32.52 -5.90
CA PHE A 5 -16.99 31.32 -5.22
C PHE A 5 -18.48 31.45 -4.89
N LEU A 6 -19.28 30.51 -5.39
CA LEU A 6 -20.67 30.32 -4.99
C LEU A 6 -20.72 29.77 -3.57
N ARG A 7 -21.52 30.39 -2.70
CA ARG A 7 -21.77 29.89 -1.33
C ARG A 7 -22.66 28.63 -1.41
N PRO A 8 -22.41 27.60 -0.59
CA PRO A 8 -23.31 26.45 -0.50
C PRO A 8 -24.64 26.88 0.13
N VAL A 9 -25.71 26.71 -0.63
CA VAL A 9 -27.10 26.89 -0.18
C VAL A 9 -27.43 25.78 0.80
N ALA A 10 -27.94 26.17 1.98
CA ALA A 10 -28.52 25.25 2.95
C ALA A 10 -29.80 24.63 2.37
N ILE A 11 -29.77 23.34 2.04
CA ILE A 11 -30.97 22.54 1.80
C ILE A 11 -31.02 21.46 2.87
N VAL A 12 -31.55 21.81 4.04
CA VAL A 12 -32.18 20.83 4.93
C VAL A 12 -33.34 21.53 5.64
N SER A 13 -34.53 21.48 5.03
CA SER A 13 -35.76 21.71 5.78
C SER A 13 -36.89 20.91 5.16
N GLN A 14 -37.61 20.20 6.04
CA GLN A 14 -38.93 19.61 5.89
C GLN A 14 -39.03 18.19 5.30
N LEU A 15 -38.96 17.23 6.21
CA LEU A 15 -39.72 15.98 6.14
C LEU A 15 -40.43 15.82 7.48
N ASP A 16 -41.63 16.39 7.60
CA ASP A 16 -42.54 16.17 8.71
C ASP A 16 -43.29 14.86 8.48
N TYR A 17 -42.83 13.79 9.14
CA TYR A 17 -43.58 12.54 9.25
C TYR A 17 -44.06 12.39 10.69
N LYS A 18 -45.38 12.42 10.89
CA LYS A 18 -46.04 12.09 12.16
C LYS A 18 -45.84 10.60 12.47
N LEU A 19 -44.95 10.29 13.41
CA LEU A 19 -44.85 8.97 14.05
C LEU A 19 -44.73 9.16 15.57
N GLY A 20 -45.61 8.48 16.30
CA GLY A 20 -45.73 8.54 17.75
C GLY A 20 -44.53 7.94 18.49
N SER A 21 -44.29 8.48 19.70
CA SER A 21 -43.53 7.98 20.87
C SER A 21 -42.14 7.33 20.71
N SER A 22 -41.54 7.27 19.51
CA SER A 22 -40.20 6.72 19.26
C SER A 22 -39.08 7.78 19.17
N GLN A 23 -39.40 9.03 19.50
CA GLN A 23 -38.55 10.22 19.36
C GLN A 23 -37.22 10.17 20.14
N LEU A 24 -37.15 9.48 21.29
CA LEU A 24 -35.94 9.49 22.13
C LEU A 24 -34.77 8.63 21.59
N ARG A 25 -35.04 7.56 20.83
CA ARG A 25 -33.96 6.73 20.26
C ARG A 25 -33.44 7.26 18.91
N PHE A 26 -34.27 7.96 18.16
CA PHE A 26 -33.90 8.53 16.85
C PHE A 26 -32.89 9.68 16.98
N HIS A 27 -32.97 10.46 18.05
CA HIS A 27 -32.08 11.61 18.28
C HIS A 27 -30.63 11.19 18.62
N GLN A 28 -30.44 10.12 19.40
CA GLN A 28 -29.11 9.59 19.71
C GLN A 28 -28.46 8.90 18.51
N PHE A 29 -29.24 8.24 17.64
CA PHE A 29 -28.71 7.52 16.48
C PHE A 29 -28.23 8.47 15.36
N ARG A 30 -28.99 9.53 15.09
CA ARG A 30 -28.58 10.61 14.16
C ARG A 30 -27.26 11.25 14.59
N SER A 31 -27.04 11.44 15.90
CA SER A 31 -25.82 12.05 16.43
C SER A 31 -24.55 11.23 16.13
N LYS A 32 -24.61 9.89 16.26
CA LYS A 32 -23.44 9.02 16.04
C LYS A 32 -23.04 8.91 14.57
N HIS A 33 -24.02 8.74 13.67
CA HIS A 33 -23.74 8.60 12.23
C HIS A 33 -23.34 9.93 11.59
N PHE A 34 -23.89 11.04 12.09
CA PHE A 34 -23.49 12.37 11.64
C PHE A 34 -22.06 12.73 12.07
N LYS A 35 -21.62 12.28 13.26
CA LYS A 35 -20.22 12.41 13.68
C LYS A 35 -19.26 11.58 12.83
N LEU A 36 -19.62 10.36 12.45
CA LEU A 36 -18.84 9.53 11.52
C LEU A 36 -18.70 10.18 10.15
N LEU A 37 -19.80 10.73 9.61
CA LEU A 37 -19.77 11.47 8.35
C LEU A 37 -18.93 12.75 8.45
N GLN A 38 -19.02 13.49 9.57
CA GLN A 38 -18.18 14.67 9.80
C GLN A 38 -16.69 14.33 9.93
N LEU A 39 -16.33 13.28 10.67
CA LEU A 39 -14.95 12.81 10.82
C LEU A 39 -14.38 12.36 9.47
N PHE A 40 -15.17 11.63 8.69
CA PHE A 40 -14.79 11.21 7.35
C PHE A 40 -14.61 12.40 6.39
N LEU A 41 -15.51 13.39 6.42
CA LEU A 41 -15.38 14.60 5.60
C LEU A 41 -14.18 15.47 6.02
N LEU A 42 -13.86 15.52 7.32
CA LEU A 42 -12.68 16.25 7.85
C LEU A 42 -11.36 15.59 7.47
N GLN A 43 -11.29 14.26 7.42
CA GLN A 43 -10.08 13.52 7.01
C GLN A 43 -9.81 13.61 5.49
N ASN A 44 -10.83 13.87 4.68
CA ASN A 44 -10.71 13.91 3.22
C ASN A 44 -10.48 15.30 2.61
N LEU A 45 -10.27 16.32 3.45
CA LEU A 45 -9.91 17.69 3.04
C LEU A 45 -8.47 17.83 2.51
N GLN A 46 -7.66 16.76 2.53
CA GLN A 46 -6.28 16.76 2.05
C GLN A 46 -6.06 16.07 0.69
N ALA A 47 -7.14 15.67 -0.03
CA ALA A 47 -7.00 15.09 -1.36
C ALA A 47 -6.49 16.14 -2.37
N SER A 48 -5.41 15.80 -3.11
CA SER A 48 -4.69 16.75 -3.97
C SER A 48 -5.35 16.97 -5.34
N THR A 49 -6.31 16.11 -5.73
CA THR A 49 -7.03 16.24 -7.00
C THR A 49 -8.55 16.07 -6.85
N ALA A 50 -9.30 16.82 -7.67
CA ALA A 50 -10.77 16.79 -7.67
C ALA A 50 -11.36 15.40 -7.99
N MET A 51 -10.67 14.60 -8.81
CA MET A 51 -11.06 13.23 -9.14
C MET A 51 -10.91 12.27 -7.95
N GLU A 52 -9.84 12.40 -7.18
CA GLU A 52 -9.63 11.59 -5.98
C GLU A 52 -10.66 11.93 -4.90
N MET A 53 -10.96 13.22 -4.73
CA MET A 53 -12.02 13.68 -3.83
C MET A 53 -13.40 13.13 -4.27
N LEU A 54 -13.71 13.15 -5.57
CA LEU A 54 -14.96 12.61 -6.11
C LEU A 54 -15.09 11.11 -5.87
N HIS A 55 -14.01 10.35 -6.09
CA HIS A 55 -13.99 8.90 -5.86
C HIS A 55 -14.21 8.57 -4.38
N ARG A 56 -13.55 9.29 -3.47
CA ARG A 56 -13.70 9.12 -2.02
C ARG A 56 -15.10 9.49 -1.53
N ILE A 57 -15.67 10.57 -2.07
CA ILE A 57 -17.06 10.97 -1.80
C ILE A 57 -18.04 9.89 -2.29
N ALA A 58 -17.85 9.37 -3.50
CA ALA A 58 -18.70 8.30 -4.06
C ALA A 58 -18.66 7.03 -3.20
N LEU A 59 -17.46 6.64 -2.73
CA LEU A 59 -17.28 5.50 -1.83
C LEU A 59 -18.00 5.73 -0.48
N ALA A 60 -17.91 6.94 0.08
CA ALA A 60 -18.59 7.29 1.31
C ALA A 60 -20.12 7.19 1.19
N PHE A 61 -20.67 7.72 0.09
CA PHE A 61 -22.10 7.59 -0.20
C PHE A 61 -22.51 6.13 -0.36
N PHE A 62 -21.72 5.32 -1.06
CA PHE A 62 -21.98 3.90 -1.23
C PHE A 62 -22.02 3.15 0.10
N VAL A 63 -21.06 3.40 0.99
CA VAL A 63 -21.02 2.80 2.35
C VAL A 63 -22.23 3.23 3.17
N VAL A 64 -22.59 4.51 3.17
CA VAL A 64 -23.78 5.01 3.88
C VAL A 64 -25.07 4.43 3.30
N SER A 65 -25.17 4.28 1.98
CA SER A 65 -26.31 3.63 1.31
C SER A 65 -26.43 2.15 1.66
N ILE A 66 -25.32 1.41 1.73
CA ILE A 66 -25.34 0.02 2.19
C ILE A 66 -25.76 -0.07 3.66
N ALA A 67 -25.19 0.76 4.53
CA ALA A 67 -25.51 0.74 5.96
C ALA A 67 -27.00 1.06 6.21
N THR A 68 -27.54 2.06 5.50
CA THR A 68 -28.97 2.40 5.59
C THR A 68 -29.87 1.32 4.99
N PHE A 69 -29.47 0.69 3.88
CA PHE A 69 -30.22 -0.44 3.31
C PHE A 69 -30.25 -1.64 4.26
N ILE A 70 -29.12 -1.95 4.91
CA ILE A 70 -29.04 -3.00 5.93
C ILE A 70 -29.95 -2.67 7.12
N ASP A 71 -29.96 -1.44 7.63
CA ASP A 71 -30.83 -1.03 8.74
C ASP A 71 -32.32 -1.11 8.36
N VAL A 72 -32.69 -0.64 7.17
CA VAL A 72 -34.08 -0.72 6.68
C VAL A 72 -34.52 -2.17 6.51
N LYS A 73 -33.65 -3.04 6.02
CA LYS A 73 -33.94 -4.46 5.87
C LYS A 73 -34.03 -5.18 7.22
N ALA A 74 -33.12 -4.88 8.14
CA ALA A 74 -33.13 -5.37 9.51
C ALA A 74 -34.45 -5.04 10.25
N ARG A 75 -34.97 -3.81 10.08
CA ARG A 75 -36.26 -3.40 10.67
C ARG A 75 -37.48 -4.07 10.03
N LYS A 76 -37.40 -4.45 8.75
CA LYS A 76 -38.48 -5.21 8.08
C LYS A 76 -38.46 -6.70 8.41
N GLU A 77 -37.32 -7.24 8.82
CA GLU A 77 -37.14 -8.66 9.11
C GLU A 77 -37.26 -9.01 10.61
N GLU A 78 -37.69 -8.06 11.46
CA GLU A 78 -38.01 -8.29 12.87
C GLU A 78 -39.20 -9.27 13.09
N GLU A 79 -39.82 -9.75 12.01
CA GLU A 79 -40.83 -10.82 11.99
C GLU A 79 -40.24 -12.24 11.86
N ASP A 80 -38.94 -12.42 11.56
CA ASP A 80 -38.32 -13.75 11.43
C ASP A 80 -36.83 -13.77 11.90
N PRO A 81 -36.56 -14.21 13.15
CA PRO A 81 -35.23 -14.14 13.77
C PRO A 81 -34.15 -15.01 13.08
N GLY A 82 -34.53 -15.95 12.21
CA GLY A 82 -33.58 -16.82 11.51
C GLY A 82 -32.78 -16.13 10.40
N LYS A 83 -33.31 -15.07 9.79
CA LYS A 83 -32.65 -14.35 8.68
C LYS A 83 -31.60 -13.34 9.13
N PHE A 84 -31.74 -12.80 10.35
CA PHE A 84 -30.88 -11.77 10.91
C PHE A 84 -29.41 -12.22 11.07
N GLN A 85 -29.19 -13.50 11.39
CA GLN A 85 -27.83 -14.05 11.54
C GLN A 85 -27.02 -14.03 10.24
N ARG A 86 -27.67 -14.07 9.07
CA ARG A 86 -26.96 -14.02 7.77
C ARG A 86 -26.51 -12.61 7.42
N VAL A 87 -27.30 -11.59 7.74
CA VAL A 87 -26.97 -10.18 7.45
C VAL A 87 -25.86 -9.67 8.37
N SER A 88 -25.89 -10.04 9.65
CA SER A 88 -24.82 -9.72 10.61
C SER A 88 -23.46 -10.27 10.15
N ARG A 89 -23.42 -11.50 9.62
CA ARG A 89 -22.17 -12.12 9.14
C ARG A 89 -21.59 -11.40 7.92
N ILE A 90 -22.43 -10.82 7.06
CA ILE A 90 -21.99 -10.01 5.90
C ILE A 90 -21.40 -8.68 6.37
N ALA A 91 -22.04 -8.00 7.34
CA ALA A 91 -21.53 -6.75 7.89
C ALA A 91 -20.18 -6.93 8.60
N THR A 92 -20.02 -8.00 9.39
CA THR A 92 -18.74 -8.32 10.04
C THR A 92 -17.65 -8.59 9.01
N ASN A 93 -17.93 -9.34 7.93
CA ASN A 93 -16.94 -9.58 6.88
C ASN A 93 -16.51 -8.30 6.13
N VAL A 94 -17.42 -7.35 5.97
CA VAL A 94 -17.10 -6.03 5.38
C VAL A 94 -16.24 -5.22 6.35
N GLU A 95 -16.58 -5.16 7.64
CA GLU A 95 -15.75 -4.50 8.65
C GLU A 95 -14.35 -5.13 8.78
N THR A 96 -14.20 -6.46 8.67
CA THR A 96 -12.88 -7.11 8.68
C THR A 96 -12.05 -6.75 7.44
N GLN A 97 -12.68 -6.52 6.29
CA GLN A 97 -11.98 -6.04 5.09
C GLN A 97 -11.54 -4.57 5.20
N PHE A 98 -12.25 -3.76 5.99
CA PHE A 98 -11.87 -2.36 6.23
C PHE A 98 -10.94 -2.15 7.44
N SER A 99 -10.98 -2.99 8.48
CA SER A 99 -10.07 -2.85 9.64
C SER A 99 -8.63 -3.26 9.36
N THR A 100 -8.39 -3.97 8.24
CA THR A 100 -7.03 -4.21 7.71
C THR A 100 -6.39 -2.91 7.16
N ILE A 101 -7.16 -1.82 7.04
CA ILE A 101 -6.69 -0.53 6.50
C ILE A 101 -6.18 0.41 7.61
N ASP A 102 -6.48 0.17 8.90
CA ASP A 102 -6.32 1.20 9.95
C ASP A 102 -5.26 0.89 11.03
N GLY A 103 -4.27 0.04 10.75
CA GLY A 103 -3.30 -0.43 11.75
C GLY A 103 -1.80 -0.21 11.46
N ARG A 104 -1.44 0.18 10.23
CA ARG A 104 -0.09 0.61 9.85
C ARG A 104 -0.20 1.23 8.46
N ASN A 105 0.01 2.53 8.33
CA ASN A 105 0.21 3.21 7.03
C ASN A 105 1.56 2.76 6.46
N VAL A 106 1.59 1.50 6.08
CA VAL A 106 2.69 0.93 5.34
C VAL A 106 2.05 0.50 4.03
N SER A 107 2.10 1.41 3.08
CA SER A 107 1.76 1.19 1.68
C SER A 107 2.81 0.26 1.06
N ASP A 108 2.86 -0.97 1.56
CA ASP A 108 3.72 -2.00 1.01
C ASP A 108 3.20 -2.37 -0.38
N CYS A 109 4.02 -2.12 -1.40
CA CYS A 109 3.81 -2.72 -2.70
C CYS A 109 4.70 -3.95 -2.79
N SER A 110 4.12 -5.11 -3.03
CA SER A 110 4.90 -6.33 -3.23
C SER A 110 4.36 -7.18 -4.36
N ILE A 111 5.24 -7.99 -4.92
CA ILE A 111 4.93 -9.01 -5.91
C ILE A 111 5.67 -10.29 -5.55
N THR A 112 4.99 -11.42 -5.75
CA THR A 112 5.58 -12.76 -5.66
C THR A 112 5.45 -13.46 -7.00
N GLY A 113 6.41 -14.31 -7.31
CA GLY A 113 6.53 -14.96 -8.60
C GLY A 113 7.95 -15.46 -8.80
N THR A 114 8.20 -16.32 -9.79
CA THR A 114 9.54 -16.84 -10.04
C THR A 114 10.08 -16.24 -11.33
N TRP A 115 11.17 -15.48 -11.24
CA TRP A 115 11.89 -14.94 -12.39
C TRP A 115 13.30 -15.49 -12.41
N SER A 116 13.65 -16.19 -13.49
CA SER A 116 15.00 -16.75 -13.67
C SER A 116 15.98 -15.68 -14.11
N ILE A 117 17.13 -15.62 -13.43
CA ILE A 117 18.28 -14.80 -13.82
C ILE A 117 19.10 -15.64 -14.82
N PRO A 118 19.20 -15.24 -16.10
CA PRO A 118 19.99 -15.97 -17.08
C PRO A 118 21.50 -15.78 -16.81
N GLN A 119 22.29 -16.79 -17.18
CA GLN A 119 23.75 -16.70 -17.19
C GLN A 119 24.19 -15.51 -18.04
N TYR A 120 25.07 -14.67 -17.49
CA TYR A 120 25.66 -13.53 -18.20
C TYR A 120 24.61 -12.65 -18.89
N GLY A 121 23.52 -12.35 -18.17
CA GLY A 121 22.39 -11.61 -18.72
C GLY A 121 21.61 -10.84 -17.67
N GLU A 122 20.47 -10.31 -18.08
CA GLU A 122 19.63 -9.45 -17.24
C GLU A 122 18.23 -10.04 -17.11
N VAL A 123 17.65 -9.92 -15.92
CA VAL A 123 16.23 -10.11 -15.69
C VAL A 123 15.60 -8.83 -15.17
N THR A 124 14.45 -8.50 -15.74
CA THR A 124 13.66 -7.32 -15.40
C THR A 124 12.35 -7.77 -14.76
N VAL A 125 12.12 -7.35 -13.51
CA VAL A 125 10.87 -7.60 -12.79
C VAL A 125 10.12 -6.29 -12.66
N SER A 126 8.91 -6.22 -13.22
CA SER A 126 8.07 -5.02 -13.14
C SER A 126 6.79 -5.29 -12.36
N PHE A 127 6.41 -4.34 -11.52
CA PHE A 127 5.18 -4.40 -10.73
C PHE A 127 4.59 -3.00 -10.58
N ASN A 128 3.27 -2.92 -10.42
CA ASN A 128 2.58 -1.64 -10.26
C ASN A 128 2.25 -1.38 -8.79
N CYS A 129 2.59 -0.19 -8.32
CA CYS A 129 2.14 0.38 -7.07
C CYS A 129 0.89 1.24 -7.29
N TYR A 130 -0.18 0.94 -6.57
CA TYR A 130 -1.40 1.76 -6.57
C TYR A 130 -1.71 2.36 -5.20
N THR A 131 -0.85 2.09 -4.22
CA THR A 131 -0.93 2.62 -2.87
C THR A 131 0.06 3.78 -2.73
N ASP A 132 -0.32 4.79 -1.94
CA ASP A 132 0.54 5.92 -1.55
C ASP A 132 1.18 6.70 -2.70
N CYS A 133 0.32 7.36 -3.47
CA CYS A 133 0.74 8.20 -4.60
C CYS A 133 1.40 9.52 -4.19
N ASN A 134 1.75 9.67 -2.90
CA ASN A 134 2.43 10.85 -2.41
C ASN A 134 3.88 10.92 -2.95
N PRO A 135 4.47 12.11 -2.95
CA PRO A 135 5.91 12.25 -3.17
C PRO A 135 6.68 11.44 -2.13
N ILE A 136 7.70 10.70 -2.57
CA ILE A 136 8.55 9.87 -1.72
C ILE A 136 9.48 10.77 -0.91
N TYR A 137 9.51 10.54 0.41
CA TYR A 137 10.45 11.15 1.35
C TYR A 137 11.31 10.13 2.10
N ALA A 138 10.94 8.85 2.03
CA ALA A 138 11.72 7.72 2.53
C ALA A 138 11.29 6.43 1.82
N LEU A 139 12.25 5.59 1.45
CA LEU A 139 12.03 4.33 0.75
C LEU A 139 12.85 3.20 1.36
N GLU A 140 12.22 2.04 1.55
CA GLU A 140 12.86 0.79 1.95
C GLU A 140 12.39 -0.35 1.03
N ILE A 141 13.23 -1.37 0.88
CA ILE A 141 12.91 -2.64 0.22
C ILE A 141 12.85 -3.69 1.34
N PRO A 142 11.69 -3.87 2.01
CA PRO A 142 11.59 -4.78 3.15
C PRO A 142 11.64 -6.26 2.76
N LEU A 143 11.50 -6.56 1.46
CA LEU A 143 11.50 -7.93 0.98
C LEU A 143 12.19 -7.99 -0.37
N LEU A 144 13.39 -8.54 -0.41
CA LEU A 144 14.02 -9.00 -1.64
C LEU A 144 14.35 -10.47 -1.45
N SER A 145 13.70 -11.37 -2.19
CA SER A 145 14.04 -12.80 -2.15
C SER A 145 14.76 -13.19 -3.43
N LEU A 146 16.09 -13.15 -3.37
CA LEU A 146 16.99 -13.41 -4.49
C LEU A 146 18.00 -14.52 -4.14
N THR A 147 18.00 -15.54 -4.99
CA THR A 147 19.00 -16.61 -4.99
C THR A 147 19.84 -16.51 -6.26
N HIS A 148 21.14 -16.79 -6.17
CA HIS A 148 22.05 -16.85 -7.32
C HIS A 148 23.25 -17.74 -6.95
N THR A 149 23.80 -18.48 -7.90
CA THR A 149 24.92 -19.41 -7.67
C THR A 149 26.17 -18.65 -7.22
N CYS A 150 26.52 -17.55 -7.89
CA CYS A 150 27.53 -16.63 -7.39
C CYS A 150 27.05 -15.18 -7.33
N LYS A 151 26.88 -14.64 -6.12
CA LYS A 151 26.14 -13.38 -5.91
C LYS A 151 26.96 -12.14 -6.04
N SER A 152 28.26 -12.25 -5.81
CA SER A 152 29.21 -11.21 -6.17
C SER A 152 29.06 -10.82 -7.64
N ASP A 153 28.64 -11.72 -8.53
CA ASP A 153 28.46 -11.42 -9.94
C ASP A 153 27.17 -10.69 -10.30
N THR A 154 26.28 -10.46 -9.35
CA THR A 154 25.02 -9.75 -9.62
C THR A 154 25.10 -8.26 -9.35
N THR A 155 24.48 -7.46 -10.19
CA THR A 155 24.15 -6.05 -9.93
C THR A 155 22.64 -5.92 -9.80
N VAL A 156 22.15 -5.17 -8.81
CA VAL A 156 20.71 -4.96 -8.58
C VAL A 156 20.41 -3.47 -8.56
N ALA A 157 19.47 -3.04 -9.40
CA ALA A 157 19.02 -1.67 -9.48
C ALA A 157 17.49 -1.58 -9.47
N LEU A 158 16.97 -0.53 -8.84
CA LEU A 158 15.55 -0.18 -8.85
C LEU A 158 15.35 1.01 -9.78
N GLN A 159 14.25 1.01 -10.53
CA GLN A 159 13.92 2.06 -11.48
C GLN A 159 12.47 2.51 -11.33
N LYS A 160 12.28 3.82 -11.45
CA LYS A 160 10.97 4.49 -11.49
C LYS A 160 11.05 5.75 -12.36
N ASP A 161 10.11 5.90 -13.29
CA ASP A 161 9.96 7.10 -14.14
C ASP A 161 11.28 7.54 -14.82
N GLY A 162 12.07 6.58 -15.29
CA GLY A 162 13.37 6.83 -15.93
C GLY A 162 14.54 7.09 -14.98
N LYS A 163 14.30 7.26 -13.68
CA LYS A 163 15.36 7.29 -12.66
C LYS A 163 15.72 5.87 -12.24
N GLN A 164 17.01 5.59 -12.12
CA GLN A 164 17.54 4.32 -11.64
C GLN A 164 18.43 4.57 -10.42
N VAL A 165 18.32 3.69 -9.43
CA VAL A 165 19.12 3.71 -8.21
C VAL A 165 19.76 2.34 -8.04
N LEU A 166 21.08 2.32 -7.87
CA LEU A 166 21.85 1.11 -7.62
C LEU A 166 21.64 0.65 -6.17
N ILE A 167 20.96 -0.49 -6.00
CA ILE A 167 20.72 -1.07 -4.68
C ILE A 167 21.94 -1.85 -4.21
N LYS A 168 22.49 -2.67 -5.11
CA LYS A 168 23.62 -3.56 -4.86
C LYS A 168 24.53 -3.52 -6.08
N GLU A 169 25.82 -3.30 -5.85
CA GLU A 169 26.84 -3.41 -6.89
C GLU A 169 27.32 -4.86 -7.06
N ARG A 170 28.02 -5.11 -8.16
CA ARG A 170 28.84 -6.31 -8.28
C ARG A 170 29.86 -6.34 -7.13
N GLY A 171 29.88 -7.44 -6.39
CA GLY A 171 30.84 -7.66 -5.32
C GLY A 171 32.24 -7.93 -5.86
N LEU A 172 33.28 -7.49 -5.14
CA LEU A 172 34.67 -7.76 -5.47
C LEU A 172 35.12 -9.06 -4.78
N GLY A 173 34.88 -10.21 -5.39
CA GLY A 173 35.38 -11.51 -4.90
C GLY A 173 34.49 -12.70 -5.24
N ASP A 174 34.92 -13.90 -4.85
CA ASP A 174 34.25 -15.18 -5.16
C ASP A 174 33.20 -15.54 -4.08
N CYS A 175 32.33 -14.60 -3.73
CA CYS A 175 31.31 -14.83 -2.71
C CYS A 175 30.06 -15.47 -3.30
N CYS A 176 30.10 -16.80 -3.39
CA CYS A 176 29.03 -17.60 -3.97
C CYS A 176 28.03 -18.16 -2.94
N ASP A 177 28.36 -18.19 -1.65
CA ASP A 177 27.58 -18.88 -0.60
C ASP A 177 26.53 -18.01 0.12
N ILE A 178 25.89 -17.05 -0.54
CA ILE A 178 24.94 -16.15 0.12
C ILE A 178 23.52 -16.54 -0.28
N SER A 179 22.54 -16.52 0.63
CA SER A 179 21.10 -16.38 0.29
C SER A 179 20.66 -14.95 0.66
N TYR A 180 19.85 -14.27 -0.16
CA TYR A 180 19.30 -12.96 0.19
C TYR A 180 17.84 -13.12 0.62
N GLU A 181 17.42 -14.34 0.93
CA GLU A 181 16.10 -14.60 1.48
C GLU A 181 15.80 -13.61 2.60
N GLU A 182 14.76 -12.81 2.39
CA GLU A 182 14.24 -11.85 3.37
C GLU A 182 15.24 -10.74 3.74
N ALA A 183 16.12 -10.34 2.82
CA ALA A 183 16.96 -9.16 3.03
C ALA A 183 16.10 -7.88 3.05
N HIS A 184 16.30 -7.06 4.08
CA HIS A 184 15.73 -5.71 4.19
C HIS A 184 16.80 -4.71 3.75
N ILE A 185 16.49 -3.84 2.78
CA ILE A 185 17.45 -2.87 2.26
C ILE A 185 16.90 -1.46 2.40
N GLY A 186 17.67 -0.56 3.00
CA GLY A 186 17.29 0.84 3.15
C GLY A 186 18.48 1.72 3.50
N ASP A 187 18.27 3.03 3.45
CA ASP A 187 19.36 4.02 3.63
C ASP A 187 20.01 3.97 5.02
N LEU A 188 19.27 3.46 6.02
CA LEU A 188 19.72 3.37 7.41
C LEU A 188 20.00 1.93 7.86
N GLY A 189 20.19 1.00 6.92
CA GLY A 189 20.55 -0.37 7.26
C GLY A 189 21.86 -0.44 8.05
N THR A 190 21.90 -1.26 9.10
CA THR A 190 23.06 -1.36 10.01
C THR A 190 24.04 -2.48 9.65
N GLY A 191 23.62 -3.37 8.75
CA GLY A 191 24.43 -4.46 8.22
C GLY A 191 25.53 -3.99 7.28
N GLY A 192 25.56 -2.74 6.85
CA GLY A 192 26.45 -2.24 5.80
C GLY A 192 25.99 -2.66 4.40
N TYR A 193 26.85 -2.51 3.40
CA TYR A 193 26.49 -2.79 2.00
C TYR A 193 26.30 -4.29 1.74
N LEU A 194 25.28 -4.62 0.95
CA LEU A 194 24.89 -6.00 0.65
C LEU A 194 25.93 -6.75 -0.20
N ASP A 195 26.66 -6.05 -1.06
CA ASP A 195 27.70 -6.58 -1.96
C ASP A 195 29.04 -6.87 -1.26
N GLU A 196 29.22 -6.36 -0.04
CA GLU A 196 30.43 -6.60 0.78
C GLU A 196 30.27 -7.78 1.73
N LYS A 197 29.08 -8.39 1.78
CA LYS A 197 28.82 -9.53 2.66
C LYS A 197 29.06 -10.83 1.92
N CYS A 198 29.60 -11.79 2.66
CA CYS A 198 29.77 -13.18 2.24
C CYS A 198 29.17 -14.09 3.32
N GLY A 199 28.59 -15.22 2.91
CA GLY A 199 27.81 -16.11 3.78
C GLY A 199 26.35 -15.67 3.99
N THR A 200 25.59 -16.45 4.77
CA THR A 200 24.17 -16.20 5.00
C THR A 200 23.94 -14.97 5.90
N PRO A 201 23.17 -13.97 5.47
CA PRO A 201 22.61 -12.92 6.29
C PRO A 201 22.04 -13.43 7.62
N SER A 202 22.47 -12.91 8.77
CA SER A 202 21.89 -13.25 10.07
C SER A 202 20.60 -12.44 10.32
N SER A 203 19.46 -13.11 10.45
CA SER A 203 18.09 -12.55 10.57
C SER A 203 17.84 -11.57 11.74
N PRO A 204 17.06 -10.48 11.54
CA PRO A 204 16.85 -9.78 10.29
C PRO A 204 17.97 -8.75 10.10
N PRO A 205 18.85 -8.92 9.11
CA PRO A 205 19.84 -7.90 8.81
C PRO A 205 19.20 -6.86 7.90
N THR A 206 19.15 -5.63 8.40
CA THR A 206 18.91 -4.47 7.54
C THR A 206 20.23 -4.10 6.88
N TYR A 207 20.24 -3.95 5.56
CA TYR A 207 21.42 -3.62 4.77
C TYR A 207 21.31 -2.21 4.21
N THR A 208 22.45 -1.55 4.08
CA THR A 208 22.55 -0.24 3.42
C THR A 208 22.55 -0.46 1.91
N SER A 209 21.70 0.27 1.18
CA SER A 209 21.79 0.32 -0.28
C SER A 209 23.08 1.03 -0.71
N ARG A 210 23.60 0.68 -1.90
CA ARG A 210 24.82 1.30 -2.44
C ARG A 210 24.62 2.79 -2.71
N GLU A 211 23.52 3.12 -3.40
CA GLU A 211 23.02 4.48 -3.52
C GLU A 211 21.82 4.67 -2.59
N HIS A 212 21.67 5.87 -2.03
CA HIS A 212 20.56 6.16 -1.13
C HIS A 212 19.23 6.12 -1.90
N LEU A 213 18.36 5.18 -1.55
CA LEU A 213 17.03 4.98 -2.12
C LEU A 213 16.18 6.25 -1.99
N THR A 214 16.21 6.89 -0.82
CA THR A 214 15.43 8.09 -0.58
C THR A 214 15.89 9.25 -1.45
N GLU A 215 17.20 9.47 -1.56
CA GLU A 215 17.73 10.58 -2.36
C GLU A 215 17.46 10.36 -3.85
N GLY A 216 17.64 9.12 -4.34
CA GLY A 216 17.41 8.78 -5.74
C GLY A 216 15.95 8.96 -6.19
N PHE A 217 14.99 8.69 -5.30
CA PHE A 217 13.56 8.81 -5.60
C PHE A 217 12.87 10.00 -4.93
N LEU A 218 13.62 10.93 -4.32
CA LEU A 218 13.05 12.09 -3.62
C LEU A 218 12.10 12.87 -4.52
N GLY A 219 10.87 13.07 -4.04
CA GLY A 219 9.83 13.82 -4.73
C GLY A 219 9.15 13.10 -5.90
N VAL A 220 9.58 11.88 -6.25
CA VAL A 220 8.89 11.02 -7.23
C VAL A 220 7.63 10.46 -6.56
N SER A 221 6.55 10.23 -7.31
CA SER A 221 5.34 9.58 -6.77
C SER A 221 5.60 8.10 -6.48
N GLY A 222 5.13 7.61 -5.33
CA GLY A 222 5.14 6.18 -4.99
C GLY A 222 4.31 5.31 -5.95
N CYS A 223 3.34 5.91 -6.65
CA CYS A 223 2.45 5.19 -7.56
C CYS A 223 3.01 4.98 -8.96
N GLY A 224 2.54 3.91 -9.59
CA GLY A 224 2.84 3.53 -10.98
C GLY A 224 3.79 2.35 -11.08
N LEU A 225 4.42 2.23 -12.25
CA LEU A 225 5.28 1.11 -12.59
C LEU A 225 6.64 1.24 -11.93
N TRP A 226 7.00 0.24 -11.13
CA TRP A 226 8.34 0.04 -10.59
C TRP A 226 9.01 -1.12 -11.30
N THR A 227 10.31 -1.00 -11.51
CA THR A 227 11.10 -2.00 -12.23
C THR A 227 12.36 -2.32 -11.44
N LEU A 228 12.58 -3.59 -11.13
CA LEU A 228 13.84 -4.11 -10.60
C LEU A 228 14.62 -4.77 -11.74
N ASN A 229 15.86 -4.34 -11.94
CA ASN A 229 16.79 -4.96 -12.87
C ASN A 229 17.85 -5.71 -12.08
N VAL A 230 18.06 -6.98 -12.43
CA VAL A 230 19.14 -7.80 -11.90
C VAL A 230 19.98 -8.28 -13.07
N THR A 231 21.26 -7.91 -13.07
CA THR A 231 22.22 -8.29 -14.11
C THR A 231 23.25 -9.23 -13.52
N ASP A 232 23.45 -10.39 -14.16
CA ASP A 232 24.55 -11.31 -13.90
C ASP A 232 25.74 -10.98 -14.82
N HIS A 233 26.93 -10.88 -14.24
CA HIS A 233 28.16 -10.49 -14.92
C HIS A 233 29.16 -11.64 -15.10
N ALA A 234 28.81 -12.87 -14.68
CA ALA A 234 29.63 -14.05 -14.88
C ALA A 234 28.89 -15.14 -15.66
N GLY A 235 29.63 -16.10 -16.18
CA GLY A 235 29.06 -17.26 -16.87
C GLY A 235 29.09 -18.49 -15.97
N GLY A 236 28.10 -19.37 -16.12
CA GLY A 236 28.01 -20.61 -15.33
C GLY A 236 27.15 -20.50 -14.08
N ASP A 237 26.79 -19.28 -13.67
CA ASP A 237 25.94 -19.02 -12.51
C ASP A 237 24.49 -18.76 -12.91
N THR A 238 23.54 -19.19 -12.07
CA THR A 238 22.11 -18.93 -12.32
C THR A 238 21.44 -18.52 -11.04
N GLY A 239 20.30 -17.85 -11.14
CA GLY A 239 19.54 -17.47 -9.97
C GLY A 239 18.06 -17.32 -10.21
N THR A 240 17.34 -17.02 -9.13
CA THR A 240 15.92 -16.72 -9.18
C THR A 240 15.57 -15.59 -8.24
N ILE A 241 14.60 -14.79 -8.66
CA ILE A 241 13.87 -13.86 -7.80
C ILE A 241 12.53 -14.50 -7.50
N THR A 242 12.14 -14.58 -6.21
CA THR A 242 10.87 -15.20 -5.79
C THR A 242 9.88 -14.21 -5.16
N ALA A 243 10.39 -13.10 -4.64
CA ALA A 243 9.59 -12.03 -4.06
C ALA A 243 10.35 -10.69 -4.12
N LEU A 244 9.59 -9.62 -4.26
CA LEU A 244 10.07 -8.25 -4.19
C LEU A 244 9.00 -7.37 -3.54
N GLY A 245 9.40 -6.49 -2.63
CA GLY A 245 8.53 -5.49 -2.06
C GLY A 245 9.25 -4.17 -1.80
N ILE A 246 8.51 -3.07 -1.93
CA ILE A 246 8.93 -1.73 -1.54
C ILE A 246 7.97 -1.16 -0.51
N ARG A 247 8.51 -0.32 0.36
CA ARG A 247 7.82 0.31 1.46
C ARG A 247 8.14 1.79 1.50
N PHE A 248 7.10 2.60 1.49
CA PHE A 248 7.23 4.04 1.70
C PHE A 248 7.15 4.33 3.20
N ALA A 249 8.13 5.07 3.72
CA ALA A 249 8.04 5.64 5.06
C ALA A 249 7.40 7.03 4.95
N SER A 250 6.36 7.25 5.77
CA SER A 250 5.64 8.52 5.87
C SER A 250 6.20 9.41 6.97
#